data_AF-A0A3D5JX57-F1
#
_entry.id   AF-A0A3D5JX57-F1
#
_cell.length_a   1.000
_cell.length_b   1.000
_cell.length_c   1.000
_cell.angle_alpha   90.00
_cell.angle_beta   90.00
_cell.angle_gamma   90.00
#
_symmetry.space_group_name_H-M   'P 1'
#
loop_
_entity.id
_entity.type
_entity.pdbx_description
1 polymer ?
#
loop_
_entity_poly.entity_id
_entity_poly.type
_entity_poly.pdbx_seq_one_letter_code
_entity_poly.pdbx_strand_id
1 'polypeptide(L)'
;MEFCSPTKEEFCRLAKQGNLIPVTRRLLADQETPLTAYRKIRGQRESFLFESVEGGEHLGRYSFVGCNPRGMIRQTGDQVEWIEGGQVLESFKVVGRGGVQNENEVSDGLALVERVLSNYRPVDVPGLPR
;
A
#
# COMPACT_ATOMS: atom_id res chain seq x y z
N MET A 1 15.11 -10.50 -23.28
CA MET A 1 14.54 -10.61 -21.92
C MET A 1 13.83 -9.32 -21.61
N GLU A 2 12.54 -9.37 -21.29
CA GLU A 2 11.81 -8.20 -20.83
C GLU A 2 12.32 -7.80 -19.44
N PHE A 3 12.68 -6.53 -19.28
CA PHE A 3 13.29 -6.00 -18.05
C PHE A 3 12.29 -5.96 -16.89
N CYS A 4 11.03 -5.71 -17.18
CA CYS A 4 9.91 -5.70 -16.24
C CYS A 4 8.64 -6.22 -16.93
N SER A 5 7.66 -6.64 -16.14
CA SER A 5 6.33 -7.06 -16.56
C SER A 5 5.27 -6.23 -15.81
N PRO A 6 4.20 -5.76 -16.47
CA PRO A 6 3.91 -5.90 -17.90
C PRO A 6 4.86 -5.08 -18.79
N THR A 7 4.97 -5.44 -20.07
CA THR A 7 5.59 -4.58 -21.08
C THR A 7 4.85 -3.23 -21.19
N LYS A 8 5.45 -2.24 -21.86
CA LYS A 8 4.80 -0.94 -22.05
C LYS A 8 3.46 -1.08 -22.79
N GLU A 9 3.44 -1.87 -23.86
CA GLU A 9 2.26 -2.12 -24.67
C GLU A 9 1.15 -2.80 -23.84
N GLU A 10 1.52 -3.80 -23.04
CA GLU A 10 0.58 -4.47 -22.13
C GLU A 10 0.08 -3.56 -21.01
N PHE A 11 0.95 -2.73 -20.42
CA PHE A 11 0.58 -1.73 -19.44
C PHE A 11 -0.47 -0.77 -20.04
N CYS A 12 -0.22 -0.24 -21.24
CA CYS A 12 -1.17 0.63 -21.93
C CYS A 12 -2.52 -0.05 -22.20
N ARG A 13 -2.54 -1.38 -22.40
CA ARG A 13 -3.78 -2.15 -22.53
C ARG A 13 -4.49 -2.32 -21.18
N LEU A 14 -3.76 -2.65 -20.12
CA LEU A 14 -4.29 -2.80 -18.75
C LEU A 14 -4.80 -1.47 -18.19
N ALA A 15 -4.17 -0.34 -18.53
CA ALA A 15 -4.58 1.00 -18.14
C ALA A 15 -5.98 1.41 -18.65
N LYS A 16 -6.54 0.67 -19.62
CA LYS A 16 -7.93 0.85 -20.06
C LYS A 16 -8.94 0.23 -19.10
N GLN A 17 -8.51 -0.66 -18.19
CA GLN A 17 -9.36 -1.40 -17.26
C GLN A 17 -9.39 -0.78 -15.86
N GLY A 18 -8.34 -0.06 -15.49
CA GLY A 18 -8.18 0.54 -14.17
C GLY A 18 -6.99 1.49 -14.12
N ASN A 19 -6.75 2.09 -12.96
CA ASN A 19 -5.70 3.10 -12.77
C ASN A 19 -4.62 2.69 -11.75
N LEU A 20 -4.71 1.48 -11.20
CA LEU A 20 -3.71 0.91 -10.32
C LEU A 20 -3.22 -0.42 -10.92
N ILE A 21 -2.06 -0.36 -11.58
CA ILE A 21 -1.45 -1.49 -12.29
C ILE A 21 -0.04 -1.72 -11.73
N PRO A 22 0.24 -2.88 -11.14
CA PRO A 22 1.57 -3.21 -10.64
C PRO A 22 2.55 -3.45 -11.79
N VAL A 23 3.70 -2.78 -11.76
CA VAL A 23 4.85 -3.05 -12.62
C VAL A 23 5.91 -3.75 -11.79
N THR A 24 6.33 -4.91 -12.25
CA THR A 24 7.11 -5.86 -11.45
C THR A 24 8.34 -6.34 -12.19
N ARG A 25 9.33 -6.80 -11.43
CA ARG A 25 10.50 -7.52 -11.94
C ARG A 25 10.83 -8.63 -10.97
N ARG A 26 11.08 -9.83 -11.49
CA ARG A 26 11.58 -10.95 -10.70
C ARG A 26 13.11 -10.93 -10.73
N LEU A 27 13.72 -11.01 -9.55
CA LEU A 27 15.17 -11.02 -9.36
C LEU A 27 15.57 -12.35 -8.71
N LEU A 28 16.77 -12.83 -9.00
CA LEU A 28 17.39 -13.90 -8.22
C LEU A 28 17.86 -13.31 -6.88
N ALA A 29 17.46 -13.92 -5.78
CA ALA A 29 17.69 -13.44 -4.42
C ALA A 29 17.94 -14.63 -3.47
N ASP A 30 18.63 -15.65 -3.96
CA ASP A 30 18.96 -16.89 -3.25
C ASP A 30 19.81 -16.67 -1.99
N GLN A 31 20.57 -15.58 -1.93
CA GLN A 31 21.35 -15.16 -0.76
C GLN A 31 20.63 -14.17 0.15
N GLU A 32 19.40 -13.78 -0.19
CA GLU A 32 18.63 -12.85 0.63
C GLU A 32 17.70 -13.62 1.59
N THR A 33 17.66 -13.16 2.84
CA THR A 33 16.53 -13.42 3.73
C THR A 33 15.57 -12.23 3.68
N PRO A 34 14.31 -12.37 4.12
CA PRO A 34 13.38 -11.25 4.19
C PRO A 34 13.95 -10.05 4.97
N LEU A 35 14.66 -10.33 6.08
CA LEU A 35 15.31 -9.29 6.88
C LEU A 35 16.46 -8.59 6.15
N THR A 36 17.30 -9.32 5.40
CA THR A 36 18.38 -8.67 4.62
C THR A 36 17.81 -7.85 3.47
N ALA A 37 16.77 -8.34 2.80
CA ALA A 37 16.06 -7.59 1.77
C ALA A 37 15.45 -6.31 2.34
N TYR A 38 14.75 -6.37 3.47
CA TYR A 38 14.22 -5.21 4.18
C TYR A 38 15.30 -4.18 4.51
N ARG A 39 16.42 -4.63 5.09
CA ARG A 39 17.54 -3.73 5.43
C ARG A 39 18.14 -3.03 4.21
N LYS A 40 18.15 -3.69 3.04
CA LYS A 40 18.67 -3.14 1.79
C LYS A 40 17.72 -2.12 1.15
N ILE A 41 16.41 -2.32 1.25
CA ILE A 41 15.44 -1.46 0.56
C ILE A 41 14.79 -0.40 1.46
N ARG A 42 14.82 -0.57 2.79
CA ARG A 42 14.25 0.42 3.71
C ARG A 42 14.90 1.77 3.45
N GLY A 43 14.08 2.75 3.07
CA GLY A 43 14.52 4.11 2.88
C GLY A 43 14.63 4.85 4.22
N GLN A 44 14.58 6.18 4.15
CA GLN A 44 14.47 7.03 5.34
C GLN A 44 13.01 7.24 5.79
N ARG A 45 12.05 6.96 4.90
CA ARG A 45 10.61 7.06 5.18
C ARG A 45 10.10 5.76 5.80
N GLU A 46 8.80 5.76 6.06
CA GLU A 46 8.01 4.65 6.57
C GLU A 46 8.25 3.39 5.74
N SER A 47 8.42 2.27 6.44
CA SER A 47 8.67 0.97 5.85
C SER A 47 8.16 -0.14 6.74
N PHE A 48 7.85 -1.29 6.16
CA PHE A 48 7.39 -2.46 6.89
C PHE A 48 8.03 -3.74 6.34
N LEU A 49 8.08 -4.75 7.21
CA LEU A 49 8.36 -6.14 6.89
C LEU A 49 7.26 -6.97 7.56
N PHE A 50 6.50 -7.71 6.76
CA PHE A 50 5.52 -8.67 7.24
C PHE A 50 6.00 -10.08 6.90
N GLU A 51 6.08 -10.92 7.92
CA GLU A 51 6.41 -12.34 7.81
C GLU A 51 5.27 -13.14 8.44
N SER A 52 4.84 -14.20 7.75
CA SER A 52 3.84 -15.13 8.28
C SER A 52 4.53 -16.30 8.96
N VAL A 53 4.04 -16.69 10.14
CA VAL A 53 4.42 -17.92 10.81
C VAL A 53 3.19 -18.83 10.88
N GLU A 54 3.21 -19.92 10.12
CA GLU A 54 2.20 -20.97 10.14
C GLU A 54 2.61 -22.04 11.15
N GLY A 55 1.73 -22.34 12.12
CA GLY A 55 1.92 -23.45 13.06
C GLY A 55 3.10 -23.33 14.03
N GLY A 56 3.67 -22.12 14.19
CA GLY A 56 4.77 -21.85 15.14
C GLY A 56 6.18 -22.15 14.62
N GLU A 57 6.32 -23.02 13.62
CA GLU A 57 7.63 -23.45 13.12
C GLU A 57 7.85 -23.26 11.60
N HIS A 58 6.77 -23.06 10.81
CA HIS A 58 6.89 -22.90 9.36
C HIS A 58 6.67 -21.46 8.92
N LEU A 59 7.67 -20.84 8.29
CA LEU A 59 7.48 -19.56 7.62
C LEU A 59 6.56 -19.75 6.42
N GLY A 60 5.60 -18.84 6.27
CA GLY A 60 4.72 -18.78 5.10
C GLY A 60 5.52 -18.59 3.81
N ARG A 61 4.92 -18.94 2.67
CA ARG A 61 5.59 -18.91 1.35
C ARG A 61 6.12 -17.51 0.96
N TYR A 62 5.52 -16.45 1.48
CA TYR A 62 5.86 -15.07 1.16
C TYR A 62 6.13 -14.24 2.42
N SER A 63 7.15 -13.40 2.33
CA SER A 63 7.32 -12.23 3.19
C SER A 63 7.08 -10.98 2.35
N PHE A 64 6.42 -9.97 2.92
CA PHE A 64 6.12 -8.71 2.22
C PHE A 64 6.98 -7.60 2.80
N VAL A 65 7.66 -6.87 1.92
CA VAL A 65 8.49 -5.74 2.27
C VAL A 65 8.00 -4.51 1.52
N GLY A 66 7.72 -3.44 2.25
CA GLY A 66 7.32 -2.16 1.68
C GLY A 66 8.15 -1.02 2.25
N CYS A 67 8.43 -0.02 1.42
CA CYS A 67 9.20 1.16 1.82
C CYS A 67 8.78 2.38 0.98
N ASN A 68 8.98 3.58 1.54
CA ASN A 68 8.74 4.84 0.85
C ASN A 68 7.33 4.91 0.23
N PRO A 69 6.26 4.79 1.05
CA PRO A 69 4.90 4.86 0.53
C PRO A 69 4.67 6.20 -0.18
N ARG A 70 3.84 6.18 -1.22
CA ARG A 70 3.41 7.40 -1.93
C ARG A 70 2.67 8.35 -0.97
N GLY A 71 1.83 7.78 -0.11
CA GLY A 71 1.09 8.50 0.91
C GLY A 71 0.77 7.63 2.12
N MET A 72 0.37 8.30 3.19
CA MET A 72 0.07 7.71 4.50
C MET A 72 -1.23 8.30 5.02
N ILE A 73 -2.09 7.44 5.56
CA ILE A 73 -3.21 7.85 6.40
C ILE A 73 -2.77 7.70 7.85
N ARG A 74 -2.88 8.75 8.63
CA ARG A 74 -2.47 8.75 10.03
C ARG A 74 -3.57 9.32 10.91
N GLN A 75 -3.90 8.61 11.99
CA GLN A 75 -4.80 9.12 13.02
C GLN A 75 -4.04 9.33 14.33
N THR A 76 -4.19 10.52 14.91
CA THR A 76 -3.68 10.87 16.24
C THR A 76 -4.84 11.43 17.05
N GLY A 77 -5.28 10.69 18.08
CA GLY A 77 -6.48 11.05 18.83
C GLY A 77 -7.72 11.05 17.94
N ASP A 78 -8.42 12.17 17.92
CA ASP A 78 -9.60 12.41 17.09
C ASP A 78 -9.27 13.10 15.76
N GLN A 79 -8.00 13.28 15.39
CA GLN A 79 -7.62 13.84 14.09
C GLN A 79 -7.11 12.75 13.15
N VAL A 80 -7.67 12.66 11.94
CA VAL A 80 -7.21 11.77 10.87
C VAL A 80 -6.76 12.58 9.64
N GLU A 81 -5.59 12.24 9.10
CA GLU A 81 -4.91 12.98 8.03
C GLU A 81 -4.56 12.06 6.86
N TRP A 82 -4.70 12.57 5.62
CA TRP A 82 -4.08 11.99 4.43
C TRP A 82 -2.85 12.79 4.05
N ILE A 83 -1.69 12.14 4.00
CA ILE A 83 -0.38 12.75 3.80
C ILE A 83 0.24 12.17 2.53
N GLU A 84 0.57 13.01 1.54
CA GLU A 84 1.39 12.61 0.38
C GLU A 84 2.60 13.53 0.26
N GLY A 85 3.76 12.97 -0.09
CA GLY A 85 4.97 13.78 -0.29
C GLY A 85 5.45 14.56 0.94
N GLY A 86 4.98 14.21 2.15
CA GLY A 86 5.25 14.93 3.39
C GLY A 86 4.30 16.10 3.67
N GLN A 87 3.27 16.28 2.85
CA GLN A 87 2.26 17.33 2.99
C GLN A 87 0.91 16.73 3.36
N VAL A 88 0.21 17.34 4.31
CA VAL A 88 -1.18 16.99 4.64
C VAL A 88 -2.05 17.52 3.51
N LEU A 89 -2.72 16.62 2.79
CA LEU A 89 -3.64 16.96 1.70
C LEU A 89 -5.09 17.11 2.21
N GLU A 90 -5.50 16.25 3.12
CA GLU A 90 -6.82 16.30 3.77
C GLU A 90 -6.68 16.00 5.26
N SER A 91 -7.55 16.60 6.08
CA SER A 91 -7.53 16.46 7.53
C SER A 91 -8.96 16.57 8.07
N PHE A 92 -9.39 15.59 8.89
CA PHE A 92 -10.74 15.51 9.43
C PHE A 92 -10.74 15.20 10.92
N LYS A 93 -11.76 15.70 11.62
CA LYS A 93 -12.04 15.32 12.99
C LYS A 93 -12.94 14.08 13.03
N VAL A 94 -12.57 13.09 13.83
CA VAL A 94 -13.31 11.85 14.06
C VAL A 94 -14.32 12.09 15.19
N VAL A 95 -15.61 12.04 14.86
CA VAL A 95 -16.69 12.38 15.81
C VAL A 95 -17.60 11.21 16.19
N GLY A 96 -17.37 10.03 15.63
CA GLY A 96 -18.22 8.86 15.84
C GLY A 96 -19.41 8.83 14.88
N ARG A 97 -20.18 7.73 14.93
CA ARG A 97 -21.30 7.46 14.00
C ARG A 97 -22.62 8.13 14.38
N GLY A 98 -22.66 8.87 15.50
CA GLY A 98 -23.87 9.53 15.99
C GLY A 98 -23.94 11.00 15.59
N GLY A 99 -25.11 11.45 15.17
CA GLY A 99 -25.35 12.87 14.82
C GLY A 99 -25.11 13.20 13.35
N VAL A 100 -25.35 14.47 13.01
CA VAL A 100 -25.10 15.02 11.68
C VAL A 100 -23.62 15.37 11.59
N GLN A 101 -22.92 14.83 10.60
CA GLN A 101 -21.51 15.15 10.34
C GLN A 101 -21.40 16.46 9.57
N ASN A 102 -20.49 17.32 10.00
CA ASN A 102 -20.11 18.52 9.25
C ASN A 102 -19.09 18.17 8.14
N GLU A 103 -18.83 19.12 7.24
CA GLU A 103 -17.94 18.92 6.08
C GLU A 103 -16.50 18.48 6.45
N ASN A 104 -16.01 18.86 7.64
CA ASN A 104 -14.66 18.54 8.14
C ASN A 104 -14.64 17.43 9.20
N GLU A 105 -15.71 16.63 9.27
CA GLU A 105 -15.87 15.54 10.24
C GLU A 105 -16.07 14.20 9.54
N VAL A 106 -15.62 13.13 10.18
CA VAL A 106 -15.83 11.75 9.72
C VAL A 106 -16.29 10.86 10.89
N SER A 107 -17.02 9.80 10.57
CA SER A 107 -17.52 8.85 11.58
C SER A 107 -16.41 8.10 12.31
N ASP A 108 -15.40 7.69 11.57
CA ASP A 108 -14.25 6.93 12.05
C ASP A 108 -13.06 7.13 11.09
N GLY A 109 -11.87 6.71 11.49
CA GLY A 109 -10.68 6.83 10.66
C GLY A 109 -10.74 6.00 9.36
N LEU A 110 -11.58 4.96 9.31
CA LEU A 110 -11.73 4.13 8.11
C LEU A 110 -12.47 4.86 7.00
N ALA A 111 -13.34 5.84 7.33
CA ALA A 111 -13.99 6.67 6.33
C ALA A 111 -12.97 7.39 5.41
N LEU A 112 -11.84 7.86 5.96
CA LEU A 112 -10.77 8.45 5.13
C LEU A 112 -10.04 7.38 4.30
N VAL A 113 -9.85 6.19 4.86
CA VAL A 113 -9.29 5.03 4.12
C VAL A 113 -10.15 4.69 2.92
N GLU A 114 -11.46 4.53 3.12
CA GLU A 114 -12.42 4.23 2.04
C GLU A 114 -12.43 5.34 0.99
N ARG A 115 -12.46 6.61 1.40
CA ARG A 115 -12.40 7.75 0.49
C ARG A 115 -11.14 7.70 -0.37
N VAL A 116 -9.97 7.57 0.23
CA VAL A 116 -8.70 7.52 -0.49
C VAL A 116 -8.64 6.32 -1.43
N LEU A 117 -9.03 5.12 -0.94
CA LEU A 117 -8.99 3.89 -1.73
C LEU A 117 -10.00 3.88 -2.88
N SER A 118 -11.14 4.56 -2.75
CA SER A 118 -12.16 4.66 -3.81
C SER A 118 -11.65 5.33 -5.09
N ASN A 119 -10.57 6.11 -5.00
CA ASN A 119 -9.90 6.70 -6.16
C ASN A 119 -9.17 5.66 -7.03
N TYR A 120 -8.93 4.46 -6.50
CA TYR A 120 -8.16 3.42 -7.17
C TYR A 120 -9.06 2.29 -7.67
N ARG A 121 -8.88 1.93 -8.94
CA ARG A 121 -9.44 0.78 -9.62
C ARG A 121 -8.28 -0.17 -9.93
N PRO A 122 -7.96 -1.13 -9.04
CA PRO A 122 -6.89 -2.10 -9.27
C PRO A 122 -7.20 -2.97 -10.48
N VAL A 123 -6.16 -3.30 -11.24
CA VAL A 123 -6.24 -4.23 -12.36
C VAL A 123 -5.63 -5.56 -11.96
N ASP A 124 -6.36 -6.65 -12.17
CA ASP A 124 -5.87 -8.00 -11.91
C ASP A 124 -4.77 -8.37 -12.90
N VAL A 125 -3.56 -8.60 -12.38
CA VAL A 125 -2.41 -9.07 -13.15
C VAL A 125 -2.09 -10.51 -12.73
N PRO A 126 -2.14 -11.49 -13.65
CA PRO A 126 -1.86 -12.90 -13.34
C PRO A 126 -0.45 -13.12 -12.78
N GLY A 127 -0.32 -14.07 -11.85
CA GLY A 127 0.98 -14.53 -11.34
C GLY A 127 1.60 -13.68 -10.23
N LEU A 128 0.89 -12.66 -9.73
CA LEU A 128 1.31 -11.89 -8.56
C LEU A 128 1.02 -12.64 -7.25
N PRO A 129 1.85 -12.43 -6.20
CA PRO A 129 1.54 -12.87 -4.84
C PRO A 129 0.18 -12.32 -4.39
N ARG A 130 -0.54 -13.11 -3.59
CA ARG A 130 -1.85 -12.77 -3.00
C ARG A 130 -1.80 -13.03 -1.50
#